data_AF-A0A3D1JC45-F1
#
_entry.id   AF-A0A3D1JC45-F1
#
_cell.length_a   1.000
_cell.length_b   1.000
_cell.length_c   1.000
_cell.angle_alpha   90.00
_cell.angle_beta   90.00
_cell.angle_gamma   90.00
#
_symmetry.space_group_name_H-M   'P 1'
#
loop_
_entity.id
_entity.type
_entity.pdbx_description
1 polymer ?
#
loop_
_entity_poly.entity_id
_entity_poly.type
_entity_poly.pdbx_seq_one_letter_code
_entity_poly.pdbx_strand_id
1 'polypeptide(L)'
;MDVPWSYSGDNGPEHWHTLCDWYAEGAEFPLQSPIALVHDETEEPIYQDLAFHYTREQFTEKEFKNTIHFVPYDKESYVTFQGVDYHLTDIHFHMPSEHIIDDEQQEL
;
A
#
# COMPACT_ATOMS: atom_id res chain seq x y z
N MET A 1 1.34 -20.44 -8.55
CA MET A 1 -0.08 -20.81 -8.38
C MET A 1 -0.60 -19.80 -7.38
N ASP A 2 -1.54 -18.95 -7.77
CA ASP A 2 -2.04 -17.91 -6.88
C ASP A 2 -2.81 -18.55 -5.73
N VAL A 3 -2.53 -18.12 -4.49
CA VAL A 3 -3.25 -18.55 -3.30
C VAL A 3 -4.50 -17.67 -3.17
N PRO A 4 -5.72 -18.22 -3.31
CA PRO A 4 -6.93 -17.42 -3.29
C PRO A 4 -7.16 -16.80 -1.91
N TRP A 5 -7.32 -15.48 -1.87
CA TRP A 5 -7.62 -14.70 -0.66
C TRP A 5 -8.76 -13.74 -0.96
N SER A 6 -9.43 -13.27 0.09
CA SER A 6 -10.45 -12.22 -0.03
C SER A 6 -10.41 -11.26 1.17
N TYR A 7 -11.29 -10.26 1.17
CA TYR A 7 -11.50 -9.36 2.31
C TYR A 7 -12.59 -9.84 3.29
N SER A 8 -13.13 -11.06 3.14
CA SER A 8 -14.22 -11.56 4.01
C SER A 8 -14.30 -13.10 4.08
N GLY A 9 -15.03 -13.64 5.06
CA GLY A 9 -15.25 -15.09 5.18
C GLY A 9 -13.98 -15.90 5.45
N ASP A 10 -13.99 -17.19 5.09
CA ASP A 10 -12.97 -18.17 5.48
C ASP A 10 -11.57 -17.95 4.88
N ASN A 11 -11.44 -17.02 3.93
CA ASN A 11 -10.15 -16.57 3.38
C ASN A 11 -9.94 -15.05 3.52
N GLY A 12 -10.60 -14.44 4.51
CA GLY A 12 -10.46 -13.04 4.89
C GLY A 12 -9.16 -12.72 5.64
N PRO A 13 -8.90 -11.44 5.97
CA PRO A 13 -7.65 -10.98 6.58
C PRO A 13 -7.26 -11.72 7.86
N GLU A 14 -8.24 -12.05 8.72
CA GLU A 14 -8.01 -12.83 9.94
C GLU A 14 -7.44 -14.25 9.67
N HIS A 15 -7.58 -14.75 8.44
CA HIS A 15 -7.19 -16.10 8.05
C HIS A 15 -6.05 -16.15 7.03
N TRP A 16 -5.56 -15.01 6.51
CA TRP A 16 -4.52 -14.98 5.47
C TRP A 16 -3.27 -15.78 5.85
N HIS A 17 -2.83 -15.67 7.10
CA HIS A 17 -1.67 -16.41 7.62
C HIS A 17 -1.81 -17.94 7.54
N THR A 18 -3.03 -18.48 7.44
CA THR A 18 -3.28 -19.93 7.31
C THR A 18 -3.31 -20.42 5.86
N LEU A 19 -3.37 -19.51 4.88
CA LEU A 19 -3.61 -19.89 3.49
C LEU A 19 -2.38 -20.56 2.86
N CYS A 20 -1.18 -20.28 3.37
CA CYS A 20 0.09 -20.76 2.82
C CYS A 20 1.32 -20.30 3.63
N ASP A 21 2.47 -20.99 3.46
CA ASP A 21 3.68 -20.80 4.27
C ASP A 21 4.26 -19.37 4.25
N TRP A 22 4.42 -18.78 3.07
CA TRP A 22 4.80 -17.37 2.87
C TRP A 22 3.90 -16.34 3.56
N TYR A 23 2.57 -16.57 3.66
CA TYR A 23 1.69 -15.66 4.39
C TYR A 23 1.81 -15.87 5.91
N ALA A 24 2.04 -17.12 6.34
CA ALA A 24 2.33 -17.45 7.74
C ALA A 24 3.61 -16.74 8.21
N GLU A 25 4.70 -16.84 7.42
CA GLU A 25 5.97 -16.17 7.69
C GLU A 25 5.78 -14.64 7.77
N GLY A 26 5.03 -14.05 6.82
CA GLY A 26 4.69 -12.63 6.83
C GLY A 26 3.99 -12.17 8.12
N ALA A 27 3.10 -13.01 8.66
CA ALA A 27 2.34 -12.72 9.87
C ALA A 27 3.17 -12.82 11.17
N GLU A 28 4.36 -13.42 11.13
CA GLU A 28 5.27 -13.45 12.28
C GLU A 28 5.97 -12.10 12.52
N PHE A 29 6.04 -11.22 11.51
CA PHE A 29 6.70 -9.93 11.61
C PHE A 29 5.82 -8.90 12.34
N PRO A 30 6.33 -8.21 13.37
CA PRO A 30 5.53 -7.28 14.18
C PRO A 30 5.21 -5.95 13.50
N LEU A 31 5.89 -5.62 12.40
CA LEU A 31 5.76 -4.33 11.70
C LEU A 31 4.83 -4.47 10.49
N GLN A 32 3.55 -4.73 10.75
CA GLN A 32 2.51 -4.81 9.72
C GLN A 32 1.89 -3.44 9.43
N SER A 33 1.28 -3.33 8.25
CA SER A 33 0.42 -2.22 7.85
C SER A 33 -0.94 -2.77 7.40
N PRO A 34 -2.03 -1.96 7.41
CA PRO A 34 -2.10 -0.55 7.84
C PRO A 34 -2.00 -0.36 9.36
N ILE A 35 -1.89 0.89 9.81
CA ILE A 35 -1.94 1.29 11.22
C ILE A 35 -2.88 2.47 11.44
N ALA A 36 -3.28 2.68 12.69
CA ALA A 36 -3.83 3.95 13.14
C ALA A 36 -2.70 4.98 13.27
N LEU A 37 -2.95 6.20 12.82
CA LEU A 37 -2.06 7.34 12.89
C LEU A 37 -2.72 8.39 13.77
N VAL A 38 -2.13 8.70 14.92
CA VAL A 38 -2.62 9.70 15.86
C VAL A 38 -1.64 10.86 15.89
N HIS A 39 -2.08 12.07 15.59
CA HIS A 39 -1.17 13.22 15.51
C HIS A 39 -0.41 13.46 16.81
N ASP A 40 -1.05 13.30 17.96
CA ASP A 40 -0.44 13.48 19.29
C ASP A 40 0.65 12.43 19.63
N GLU A 41 0.68 11.30 18.91
CA GLU A 41 1.69 10.24 19.07
C GLU A 41 2.86 10.39 18.07
N THR A 42 2.83 11.40 17.20
CA THR A 42 3.91 11.63 16.24
C THR A 42 5.14 12.23 16.91
N GLU A 43 6.32 11.76 16.49
CA GLU A 43 7.59 12.42 16.80
C GLU A 43 7.81 13.59 15.84
N GLU A 44 8.68 14.53 16.22
CA GLU A 44 9.08 15.65 15.36
C GLU A 44 9.44 15.14 13.96
N PRO A 45 8.96 15.81 12.88
CA PRO A 45 9.16 15.34 11.54
C PRO A 45 10.65 15.17 11.28
N ILE A 46 11.03 13.98 10.83
CA ILE A 46 12.31 13.79 10.20
C ILE A 46 12.26 14.66 8.93
N TYR A 47 13.01 15.77 8.91
CA TYR A 47 13.17 16.63 7.74
C TYR A 47 13.95 15.89 6.65
N GLN A 48 13.30 14.92 6.03
CA GLN A 48 13.74 14.21 4.84
C GLN A 48 12.74 14.55 3.75
N ASP A 49 13.08 15.51 2.91
CA ASP A 49 12.23 15.94 1.83
C ASP A 49 12.05 14.78 0.84
N LEU A 50 10.80 14.43 0.58
CA LEU A 50 10.43 13.57 -0.54
C LEU A 50 10.36 14.45 -1.79
N ALA A 51 11.28 14.26 -2.74
CA ALA A 51 11.27 15.01 -3.98
C ALA A 51 10.48 14.26 -5.05
N PHE A 52 9.46 14.91 -5.61
CA PHE A 52 8.60 14.33 -6.64
C PHE A 52 9.10 14.72 -8.03
N HIS A 53 9.34 13.72 -8.88
CA HIS A 53 9.77 13.89 -10.25
C HIS A 53 8.74 13.27 -11.20
N TYR A 54 7.47 13.67 -11.02
CA TYR A 54 6.38 13.12 -11.79
C TYR A 54 6.19 13.88 -13.10
N THR A 55 5.94 13.13 -14.16
CA THR A 55 5.58 13.67 -15.47
C THR A 55 4.21 13.16 -15.88
N ARG A 56 3.64 13.76 -16.93
CA ARG A 56 2.43 13.23 -17.53
C ARG A 56 2.79 11.96 -18.29
N GLU A 57 2.24 10.84 -17.86
CA GLU A 57 2.47 9.52 -18.47
C GLU A 57 1.16 8.87 -18.95
N GLN A 58 1.30 7.83 -19.77
CA GLN A 58 0.20 6.94 -20.11
C GLN A 58 0.14 5.79 -19.10
N PHE A 59 -1.07 5.36 -18.76
CA PHE A 59 -1.33 4.28 -17.81
C PHE A 59 -2.19 3.19 -18.44
N THR A 60 -1.96 1.95 -18.02
CA THR A 60 -2.88 0.85 -18.23
C THR A 60 -3.72 0.67 -16.97
N GLU A 61 -5.04 0.64 -17.14
CA GLU A 61 -6.00 0.32 -16.08
C GLU A 61 -6.24 -1.19 -16.03
N LYS A 62 -6.14 -1.81 -14.85
CA LYS A 62 -6.42 -3.24 -14.66
C LYS A 62 -7.13 -3.49 -13.33
N GLU A 63 -8.17 -4.31 -13.36
CA GLU A 63 -8.72 -4.90 -12.14
C GLU A 63 -8.01 -6.24 -11.88
N PHE A 64 -7.28 -6.35 -10.78
CA PHE A 64 -6.73 -7.62 -10.31
C PHE A 64 -6.47 -7.56 -8.80
N LYS A 65 -6.36 -8.72 -8.14
CA LYS A 65 -6.09 -8.81 -6.70
C LYS A 65 -7.04 -7.93 -5.84
N ASN A 66 -8.31 -7.89 -6.23
CA ASN A 66 -9.37 -7.18 -5.51
C ASN A 66 -9.18 -5.64 -5.44
N THR A 67 -8.44 -5.03 -6.36
CA THR A 67 -8.36 -3.56 -6.50
C THR A 67 -8.18 -3.15 -7.98
N ILE A 68 -8.35 -1.85 -8.24
CA ILE A 68 -8.06 -1.21 -9.53
C ILE A 68 -6.65 -0.67 -9.50
N HIS A 69 -5.86 -1.03 -10.50
CA HIS A 69 -4.47 -0.68 -10.69
C HIS A 69 -4.27 0.23 -11.90
N PHE A 70 -3.45 1.27 -11.74
CA PHE A 70 -2.97 2.14 -12.81
C PHE A 70 -1.46 1.94 -12.94
N VAL A 71 -1.05 1.23 -13.99
CA VAL A 71 0.35 0.88 -14.24
C VAL A 71 0.91 1.79 -15.34
N PRO A 72 1.93 2.63 -15.07
CA PRO A 72 2.55 3.45 -16.10
C PRO A 72 3.29 2.59 -17.13
N TYR A 73 3.21 2.98 -18.40
CA TYR A 73 3.87 2.26 -19.49
C TYR A 73 5.39 2.38 -19.41
N ASP A 74 5.88 3.62 -19.29
CA ASP A 74 7.30 3.95 -19.41
C ASP A 74 8.02 4.07 -18.06
N LYS A 75 7.27 4.28 -16.95
CA LYS A 75 7.79 4.39 -15.57
C LYS A 75 8.81 5.52 -15.41
N GLU A 76 8.59 6.62 -16.10
CA GLU A 76 9.42 7.82 -16.09
C GLU A 76 9.25 8.61 -14.78
N SER A 77 8.09 8.52 -14.13
CA SER A 77 7.85 9.16 -12.83
C SER A 77 8.55 8.42 -11.69
N TYR A 78 9.20 9.16 -10.79
CA TYR A 78 9.83 8.63 -9.59
C TYR A 78 9.75 9.62 -8.42
N VAL A 79 10.02 9.12 -7.22
CA VAL A 79 10.31 9.93 -6.04
C VAL A 79 11.76 9.71 -5.63
N THR A 80 12.45 10.78 -5.24
CA THR A 80 13.77 10.67 -4.62
C THR A 80 13.60 10.73 -3.10
N PHE A 81 14.04 9.68 -2.42
CA PHE A 81 14.05 9.57 -0.97
C PHE A 81 15.44 9.15 -0.49
N GLN A 82 16.04 9.92 0.42
CA GLN A 82 17.41 9.69 0.92
C GLN A 82 18.47 9.52 -0.20
N GLY A 83 18.31 10.26 -1.31
CA GLY A 83 19.22 10.20 -2.46
C GLY A 83 19.06 8.96 -3.34
N VAL A 84 18.00 8.16 -3.13
CA VAL A 84 17.65 7.00 -3.94
C VAL A 84 16.37 7.30 -4.72
N ASP A 85 16.39 6.98 -6.01
CA ASP A 85 15.23 7.14 -6.89
C ASP A 85 14.37 5.87 -6.88
N TYR A 86 13.11 6.02 -6.50
CA TYR A 86 12.10 4.97 -6.49
C TYR A 86 11.07 5.25 -7.58
N HIS A 87 11.11 4.44 -8.64
CA HIS A 87 10.21 4.59 -9.80
C HIS A 87 8.78 4.17 -9.48
N LEU A 88 7.82 4.96 -9.96
CA LEU A 88 6.40 4.64 -9.89
C LEU A 88 6.11 3.43 -10.79
N THR A 89 5.67 2.33 -10.19
CA THR A 89 5.32 1.12 -10.93
C THR A 89 3.83 0.83 -10.97
N ASP A 90 3.06 1.38 -10.03
CA ASP A 90 1.64 1.07 -9.83
C ASP A 90 1.00 2.08 -8.89
N ILE A 91 -0.26 2.44 -9.15
CA ILE A 91 -1.16 3.11 -8.21
C ILE A 91 -2.39 2.24 -8.06
N HIS A 92 -2.78 1.90 -6.84
CA HIS A 92 -4.01 1.17 -6.56
C HIS A 92 -4.81 1.79 -5.43
N PHE A 93 -6.08 1.40 -5.32
CA PHE A 93 -7.06 2.07 -4.47
C PHE A 93 -7.66 1.10 -3.46
N HIS A 94 -7.83 1.57 -2.23
CA HIS A 94 -8.60 0.87 -1.19
C HIS A 94 -9.73 1.80 -0.76
N MET A 95 -10.92 1.23 -0.57
CA MET A 95 -12.08 1.96 -0.10
C MET A 95 -12.87 1.06 0.88
N PRO A 96 -13.09 1.53 2.12
CA PRO A 96 -12.57 2.78 2.71
C PRO A 96 -11.03 2.78 2.88
N SER A 97 -10.45 3.87 3.39
CA SER A 97 -9.01 3.94 3.68
C SER A 97 -8.57 2.82 4.62
N GLU A 98 -7.40 2.23 4.35
CA GLU A 98 -6.83 1.19 5.22
C GLU A 98 -6.20 1.82 6.47
N HIS A 99 -5.42 2.89 6.30
CA HIS A 99 -4.95 3.70 7.42
C HIS A 99 -6.09 4.55 7.97
N ILE A 100 -6.07 4.75 9.29
CA ILE A 100 -7.03 5.57 10.04
C ILE A 100 -6.26 6.74 10.64
N ILE A 101 -6.78 7.95 10.52
CA ILE A 101 -6.14 9.17 11.05
C ILE A 101 -7.02 9.74 12.15
N ASP A 102 -6.48 9.91 13.37
CA ASP A 102 -7.21 10.39 14.54
C ASP A 102 -8.57 9.69 14.76
N ASP A 103 -8.57 8.36 14.69
CA ASP A 103 -9.77 7.49 14.75
C ASP A 103 -10.81 7.72 13.63
N GLU A 104 -10.46 8.47 12.58
CA GLU A 104 -11.31 8.71 11.41
C GLU A 104 -10.85 7.89 10.20
N GLN A 105 -11.74 7.02 9.72
CA GLN A 105 -11.59 6.29 8.46
C GLN A 105 -12.16 7.14 7.31
N GLN A 106 -11.39 7.28 6.23
CA GLN A 106 -11.73 8.16 5.12
C GLN A 106 -12.44 7.41 3.99
N GLU A 107 -13.51 8.02 3.46
CA GLU A 107 -14.35 7.53 2.36
C GLU A 107 -14.05 8.34 1.08
N LEU A 108 -12.82 8.23 0.56
CA LEU A 108 -12.26 8.96 -0.61
C LEU A 108 -12.21 10.50 -0.52
#